data_AF-A0A7W6G860-F1
#
_entry.id   AF-A0A7W6G860-F1
#
_cell.length_a   1.000
_cell.length_b   1.000
_cell.length_c   1.000
_cell.angle_alpha   90.00
_cell.angle_beta   90.00
_cell.angle_gamma   90.00
#
_symmetry.space_group_name_H-M   'P 1'
#
loop_
_entity.id
_entity.type
_entity.pdbx_description
1 polymer ?
#
loop_
_entity_poly.entity_id
_entity_poly.type
_entity_poly.pdbx_seq_one_letter_code
_entity_poly.pdbx_strand_id
1 'polypeptide(L)'
;MAKRYGISDETVRKWRRRGEQAVQDRSGRPKRLAWCMTEEERAIICAVRRSTGFALDDLTFVLPHFLPHLNRDSICQVLKAEGLNRRPPKPEVQPRKGQGSFKDYDLGFVHIDVKHLPQLRTADGEIRKRFL
;
A
#
# COMPACT_ATOMS: atom_id res chain seq x y z
N MET A 1 -2.77 11.42 48.02
CA MET A 1 -2.51 11.78 46.61
C MET A 1 -3.42 11.00 45.65
N ALA A 2 -3.39 9.66 45.64
CA ALA A 2 -4.27 8.84 44.78
C ALA A 2 -5.77 9.18 44.92
N LYS A 3 -6.31 9.12 46.15
CA LYS A 3 -7.71 9.51 46.45
C LYS A 3 -8.08 10.94 46.06
N ARG A 4 -7.11 11.88 46.08
CA ARG A 4 -7.35 13.30 45.75
C ARG A 4 -7.55 13.51 44.24
N TYR A 5 -6.90 12.69 43.43
CA TYR A 5 -6.91 12.81 41.97
C TYR A 5 -7.66 11.67 41.27
N GLY A 6 -8.31 10.77 42.02
CA GLY A 6 -9.10 9.67 41.45
C GLY A 6 -8.28 8.64 40.66
N ILE A 7 -6.99 8.52 40.93
CA ILE A 7 -6.08 7.59 40.24
C ILE A 7 -5.67 6.43 41.14
N SER A 8 -5.18 5.33 40.54
CA SER A 8 -4.66 4.19 41.32
C SER A 8 -3.36 4.52 42.04
N ASP A 9 -3.15 3.91 43.21
CA ASP A 9 -1.88 4.03 43.96
C ASP A 9 -0.68 3.56 43.14
N GLU A 10 -0.88 2.59 42.25
CA GLU A 10 0.15 2.09 41.33
C GLU A 10 0.58 3.14 40.30
N THR A 11 -0.37 3.94 39.79
CA THR A 11 -0.07 5.07 38.91
C THR A 11 0.80 6.10 39.62
N VAL A 12 0.47 6.43 40.87
CA VAL A 12 1.26 7.35 41.70
C VAL A 12 2.67 6.81 41.94
N ARG A 13 2.82 5.51 42.29
CA ARG A 13 4.12 4.87 42.47
C ARG A 13 4.95 4.89 41.17
N LYS A 14 4.33 4.61 40.03
CA LYS A 14 4.99 4.59 38.71
C LYS A 14 5.49 5.98 38.32
N TRP A 15 4.68 7.02 38.52
CA TRP A 15 5.06 8.40 38.21
C TRP A 15 6.17 8.91 39.12
N ARG A 16 6.10 8.65 40.44
CA ARG A 16 7.20 8.98 41.38
C ARG A 16 8.52 8.32 40.99
N ARG A 17 8.49 7.04 40.56
CA ARG A 17 9.69 6.31 40.13
C ARG A 17 10.29 6.86 38.83
N ARG A 18 9.48 7.44 37.95
CA ARG A 18 9.93 8.01 36.67
C ARG A 18 10.66 9.35 36.84
N GLY A 19 10.43 10.07 37.94
CA GLY A 19 11.12 11.32 38.28
C GLY A 19 10.63 12.55 37.50
N GLU A 20 11.16 13.72 37.86
CA GLU A 20 10.75 15.04 37.31
C GLU A 20 11.06 15.20 35.81
N GLN A 21 12.01 14.44 35.27
CA GLN A 21 12.37 14.47 33.85
C GLN A 21 11.36 13.73 32.95
N ALA A 22 10.37 13.05 33.54
CA ALA A 22 9.41 12.19 32.83
C ALA A 22 7.96 12.67 32.98
N VAL A 23 7.76 14.00 32.89
CA VAL A 23 6.43 14.64 32.88
C VAL A 23 5.67 14.31 31.59
N GLN A 24 6.39 14.10 30.49
CA GLN A 24 5.79 13.73 29.20
C GLN A 24 5.51 12.22 29.11
N ASP A 25 4.43 11.88 28.41
CA ASP A 25 4.12 10.49 28.14
C ASP A 25 5.22 9.85 27.28
N ARG A 26 5.66 8.67 27.72
CA ARG A 26 6.55 7.84 26.90
C ARG A 26 5.74 7.24 25.77
N SER A 27 6.39 6.99 24.63
CA SER A 27 5.77 6.26 23.52
C SER A 27 5.12 4.97 24.02
N GLY A 28 3.84 4.78 23.69
CA GLY A 28 3.11 3.54 23.91
C GLY A 28 3.49 2.43 22.92
N ARG A 29 4.41 2.72 21.99
CA ARG A 29 4.86 1.74 20.99
C ARG A 29 5.55 0.56 21.69
N PRO A 30 5.22 -0.68 21.30
CA PRO A 30 5.95 -1.86 21.78
C PRO A 30 7.46 -1.69 21.57
N LYS A 31 8.24 -1.94 22.62
CA LYS A 31 9.72 -1.86 22.56
C LYS A 31 10.31 -2.91 21.61
N ARG A 32 9.63 -4.04 21.47
CA ARG A 32 9.91 -5.07 20.46
C ARG A 32 8.66 -5.22 19.61
N LEU A 33 8.79 -4.94 18.32
CA LEU A 33 7.75 -5.27 17.35
C LEU A 33 7.95 -6.74 17.00
N ALA A 34 6.94 -7.57 17.29
CA ALA A 34 7.01 -9.02 17.07
C ALA A 34 7.26 -9.41 15.60
N TRP A 35 7.08 -8.47 14.67
CA TRP A 35 7.23 -8.68 13.23
C TRP A 35 8.40 -7.90 12.63
N CYS A 36 9.45 -7.56 13.40
CA CYS A 36 10.58 -6.81 12.86
C CYS A 36 11.30 -7.63 11.77
N MET A 37 10.86 -7.41 10.53
CA MET A 37 11.47 -7.90 9.30
C MET A 37 12.94 -7.48 9.28
N THR A 38 13.82 -8.35 8.80
CA THR A 38 15.25 -8.03 8.81
C THR A 38 15.57 -6.92 7.82
N GLU A 39 16.71 -6.26 7.99
CA GLU A 39 17.11 -5.19 7.06
C GLU A 39 17.36 -5.76 5.65
N GLU A 40 17.83 -6.99 5.57
CA GLU A 40 18.04 -7.73 4.32
C GLU A 40 16.71 -7.97 3.60
N GLU A 41 15.68 -8.43 4.33
CA GLU A 41 14.34 -8.64 3.77
C GLU A 41 13.75 -7.32 3.27
N ARG A 42 13.93 -6.23 4.03
CA ARG A 42 13.48 -4.88 3.60
C ARG A 42 14.16 -4.48 2.30
N ALA A 43 15.46 -4.70 2.19
CA ALA A 43 16.24 -4.41 1.00
C ALA A 43 15.74 -5.23 -0.21
N ILE A 44 15.43 -6.52 -0.03
CA ILE A 44 14.87 -7.38 -1.09
C ILE A 44 13.53 -6.83 -1.60
N ILE A 45 12.59 -6.52 -0.70
CA ILE A 45 11.28 -5.97 -1.10
C ILE A 45 11.47 -4.67 -1.90
N CYS A 46 12.34 -3.77 -1.43
CA CYS A 46 12.60 -2.50 -2.10
C CYS A 46 13.24 -2.69 -3.47
N ALA A 47 14.23 -3.59 -3.57
CA ALA A 47 14.91 -3.90 -4.81
C ALA A 47 13.94 -4.45 -5.85
N VAL A 48 13.10 -5.42 -5.49
CA VAL A 48 12.08 -6.00 -6.38
C VAL A 48 11.07 -4.94 -6.80
N ARG A 49 10.55 -4.12 -5.87
CA ARG A 49 9.61 -3.05 -6.22
C ARG A 49 10.20 -2.05 -7.21
N ARG A 50 11.46 -1.66 -7.03
CA ARG A 50 12.13 -0.68 -7.90
C ARG A 50 12.45 -1.27 -9.28
N SER A 51 12.84 -2.54 -9.36
CA SER A 51 13.19 -3.19 -10.62
C SER A 51 11.98 -3.56 -11.47
N THR A 52 10.87 -4.00 -10.85
CA THR A 52 9.72 -4.52 -11.59
C THR A 52 8.54 -3.54 -11.70
N GLY A 53 8.41 -2.60 -10.76
CA GLY A 53 7.23 -1.73 -10.68
C GLY A 53 5.92 -2.48 -10.41
N PHE A 54 6.01 -3.73 -9.92
CA PHE A 54 4.87 -4.60 -9.58
C PHE A 54 3.93 -3.96 -8.59
N ALA A 55 2.63 -4.25 -8.71
CA ALA A 55 1.63 -3.82 -7.73
C ALA A 55 1.87 -4.54 -6.38
N LEU A 56 1.23 -4.05 -5.31
CA LEU A 56 1.34 -4.69 -3.99
C LEU A 56 0.90 -6.17 -4.06
N ASP A 57 -0.17 -6.46 -4.78
CA ASP A 57 -0.71 -7.82 -4.87
C ASP A 57 0.21 -8.74 -5.67
N ASP A 58 0.84 -8.25 -6.76
CA ASP A 58 1.87 -8.98 -7.49
C ASP A 58 3.08 -9.30 -6.60
N LEU A 59 3.54 -8.33 -5.80
CA LEU A 59 4.62 -8.55 -4.83
C LEU A 59 4.23 -9.57 -3.75
N THR A 60 2.98 -9.53 -3.30
CA THR A 60 2.43 -10.48 -2.33
C THR A 60 2.33 -11.89 -2.92
N PHE A 61 2.23 -12.03 -4.24
CA PHE A 61 2.28 -13.32 -4.90
C PHE A 61 3.72 -13.83 -5.08
N VAL A 62 4.65 -12.96 -5.50
CA VAL A 62 6.01 -13.35 -5.87
C VAL A 62 6.93 -13.52 -4.66
N LEU A 63 6.91 -12.59 -3.71
CA LEU A 63 7.88 -12.57 -2.61
C LEU A 63 7.77 -13.76 -1.65
N PRO A 64 6.56 -14.27 -1.30
CA PRO A 64 6.44 -15.44 -0.44
C PRO A 64 7.03 -16.73 -1.02
N HIS A 65 7.28 -16.79 -2.33
CA HIS A 65 7.99 -17.92 -2.93
C HIS A 65 9.46 -18.01 -2.45
N PHE A 66 10.07 -16.87 -2.13
CA PHE A 66 11.46 -16.78 -1.66
C PHE A 66 11.57 -16.50 -0.16
N LEU A 67 10.56 -15.82 0.40
CA LEU A 67 10.51 -15.38 1.80
C LEU A 67 9.14 -15.78 2.39
N PRO A 68 8.93 -17.06 2.76
CA PRO A 68 7.62 -17.66 3.00
C PRO A 68 6.87 -17.08 4.22
N HIS A 69 7.57 -16.43 5.13
CA HIS A 69 7.00 -15.75 6.30
C HIS A 69 6.51 -14.33 6.00
N LEU A 70 6.74 -13.80 4.80
CA LEU A 70 6.20 -12.50 4.40
C LEU A 70 4.70 -12.59 4.16
N ASN A 71 3.98 -11.67 4.79
CA ASN A 71 2.56 -11.45 4.54
C ASN A 71 2.36 -10.09 3.83
N ARG A 72 1.15 -9.91 3.27
CA ARG A 72 0.75 -8.69 2.55
C ARG A 72 0.97 -7.42 3.37
N ASP A 73 0.67 -7.46 4.67
CA ASP A 73 0.75 -6.29 5.54
C ASP A 73 2.20 -5.89 5.81
N SER A 74 3.09 -6.84 6.05
CA SER A 74 4.53 -6.62 6.21
C SER A 74 5.10 -5.94 4.96
N ILE A 75 4.77 -6.46 3.77
CA ILE A 75 5.19 -5.87 2.49
C ILE A 75 4.65 -4.44 2.36
N CYS A 76 3.37 -4.22 2.64
CA CYS A 76 2.73 -2.91 2.57
C CYS A 76 3.35 -1.89 3.54
N GLN A 77 3.67 -2.30 4.76
CA GLN A 77 4.29 -1.44 5.77
C GLN A 77 5.70 -1.02 5.37
N VAL A 78 6.47 -1.92 4.77
CA VAL A 78 7.82 -1.63 4.26
C VAL A 78 7.75 -0.65 3.09
N LEU A 79 6.84 -0.88 2.14
CA LEU A 79 6.63 0.04 1.03
C LEU A 79 6.19 1.44 1.50
N LYS A 80 5.39 1.53 2.58
CA LYS A 80 5.01 2.81 3.18
C LYS A 80 6.19 3.50 3.88
N ALA A 81 6.96 2.76 4.67
CA ALA A 81 8.12 3.28 5.38
C ALA A 81 9.20 3.81 4.41
N GLU A 82 9.34 3.15 3.26
CA GLU A 82 10.35 3.47 2.23
C GLU A 82 9.84 4.45 1.16
N GLY A 83 8.61 4.96 1.28
CA GLY A 83 8.01 5.88 0.29
C GLY A 83 7.70 5.23 -1.07
N LEU A 84 7.78 3.92 -1.19
CA LEU A 84 7.56 3.13 -2.41
C LEU A 84 6.11 2.67 -2.60
N ASN A 85 5.18 3.10 -1.73
CA ASN A 85 3.78 2.69 -1.80
C ASN A 85 3.11 3.11 -3.13
N ARG A 86 3.47 4.28 -3.67
CA ARG A 86 3.03 4.69 -5.01
C ARG A 86 3.87 4.00 -6.08
N ARG A 87 3.22 3.58 -7.16
CA ARG A 87 3.93 3.02 -8.33
C ARG A 87 4.65 4.16 -9.05
N PRO A 88 5.82 3.91 -9.65
CA PRO A 88 6.41 4.89 -10.55
C PRO A 88 5.38 5.21 -11.65
N PRO A 89 5.25 6.49 -12.04
CA PRO A 89 4.39 6.86 -13.16
C PRO A 89 4.83 6.07 -14.39
N LYS A 90 3.84 5.54 -15.12
CA LYS A 90 4.11 4.84 -16.38
C LYS A 90 4.81 5.84 -17.30
N PRO A 91 5.95 5.50 -17.91
CA PRO A 91 6.61 6.43 -18.83
C PRO A 91 5.59 6.82 -19.92
N GLU A 92 5.49 8.13 -20.20
CA GLU A 92 4.60 8.73 -21.20
C GLU A 92 5.06 8.38 -22.63
N VAL A 93 5.25 7.09 -22.91
CA VAL A 93 5.50 6.57 -24.25
C VAL A 93 4.17 6.38 -24.98
N GLN A 94 3.05 6.41 -24.25
CA GLN A 94 1.74 6.31 -24.86
C GLN A 94 1.27 7.69 -25.30
N PRO A 95 1.00 7.89 -26.60
CA PRO A 95 0.44 9.13 -27.09
C PRO A 95 -0.86 9.44 -26.35
N ARG A 96 -1.14 10.73 -26.13
CA ARG A 96 -2.38 11.17 -25.47
C ARG A 96 -3.58 10.53 -26.18
N LYS A 97 -4.66 10.28 -25.44
CA LYS A 97 -5.91 9.71 -25.99
C LYS A 97 -6.31 10.49 -27.26
N GLY A 98 -6.32 9.82 -28.42
CA GLY A 98 -6.61 10.42 -29.72
C GLY A 98 -5.42 10.92 -30.54
N GLN A 99 -4.18 10.83 -30.04
CA GLN A 99 -2.95 11.29 -30.71
C GLN A 99 -1.99 10.14 -31.09
N GLY A 100 -2.44 8.89 -31.03
CA GLY A 100 -1.62 7.72 -31.35
C GLY A 100 -1.90 7.15 -32.73
N SER A 101 -0.86 6.73 -33.43
CA SER A 101 -1.00 5.84 -34.58
C SER A 101 -1.25 4.41 -34.11
N PHE A 102 -1.90 3.62 -34.96
CA PHE A 102 -1.99 2.19 -34.74
C PHE A 102 -0.57 1.60 -34.72
N LYS A 103 -0.32 0.63 -33.85
CA LYS A 103 0.95 -0.09 -33.86
C LYS A 103 0.95 -1.06 -35.04
N ASP A 104 2.03 -1.07 -35.82
CA ASP A 104 2.30 -2.15 -36.75
C ASP A 104 2.63 -3.39 -35.93
N TYR A 105 1.72 -4.37 -35.97
CA TYR A 105 1.90 -5.67 -35.33
C TYR A 105 2.26 -6.68 -36.41
N ASP A 106 3.26 -7.52 -36.13
CA ASP A 106 3.55 -8.69 -36.95
C ASP A 106 2.34 -9.64 -36.97
N LEU A 107 2.19 -10.40 -38.06
CA LEU A 107 1.11 -11.36 -38.26
C LEU A 107 1.00 -12.31 -37.04
N GLY A 108 -0.13 -12.26 -36.33
CA GLY A 108 -0.39 -13.12 -35.15
C GLY A 108 -1.13 -12.45 -33.99
N PHE A 109 -1.31 -11.12 -34.01
CA PHE A 109 -2.06 -10.40 -32.98
C PHE A 109 -3.41 -9.90 -33.51
N VAL A 110 -4.48 -10.16 -32.77
CA VAL A 110 -5.81 -9.59 -33.03
C VAL A 110 -6.01 -8.39 -32.12
N HIS A 111 -6.22 -7.21 -32.71
CA HIS A 111 -6.59 -6.03 -31.96
C HIS A 111 -8.11 -5.95 -31.81
N ILE A 112 -8.61 -5.88 -30.57
CA ILE A 112 -10.04 -5.71 -30.27
C ILE A 112 -10.22 -4.34 -29.61
N ASP A 113 -10.85 -3.42 -30.34
CA ASP A 113 -11.27 -2.12 -29.80
C ASP A 113 -12.71 -2.22 -29.30
N VAL A 114 -12.90 -2.15 -27.98
CA VAL A 114 -14.23 -2.18 -27.36
C VAL A 114 -14.76 -0.75 -27.29
N LYS A 115 -15.59 -0.36 -28.25
CA LYS A 115 -16.30 0.92 -28.21
C LYS A 115 -17.55 0.80 -27.36
N HIS A 116 -17.63 1.61 -26.31
CA HIS A 116 -18.86 1.74 -25.52
C HIS A 116 -19.94 2.44 -26.35
N LEU A 117 -21.14 1.87 -26.39
CA LEU A 117 -22.31 2.56 -26.94
C LEU A 117 -22.68 3.76 -26.05
N PRO A 118 -23.20 4.85 -26.64
CA PRO A 118 -23.72 5.97 -25.87
C PRO A 118 -24.79 5.49 -24.88
N GLN A 119 -24.79 6.07 -23.68
CA GLN A 119 -25.73 5.70 -22.64
C GLN A 119 -27.15 6.11 -23.06
N LEU A 120 -28.07 5.14 -23.11
CA LEU A 120 -29.48 5.39 -23.41
C LEU A 120 -30.23 5.67 -22.11
N ARG A 121 -31.09 6.69 -22.13
CA ARG A 121 -32.13 6.88 -21.13
C ARG A 121 -33.30 5.96 -21.48
N THR A 122 -33.69 5.10 -20.55
CA THR A 122 -34.94 4.34 -20.67
C THR A 122 -36.14 5.27 -20.51
N ALA A 123 -37.33 4.82 -20.91
CA ALA A 123 -38.58 5.56 -20.74
C ALA A 123 -38.82 5.95 -19.27
N ASP A 124 -38.31 5.14 -18.33
CA ASP A 124 -38.38 5.35 -16.89
C ASP A 124 -37.31 6.32 -16.34
N GLY A 125 -36.47 6.89 -17.22
CA GLY A 125 -35.43 7.86 -16.86
C GLY A 125 -34.11 7.26 -16.38
N GLU A 126 -33.99 5.93 -16.30
CA GLU A 126 -32.74 5.27 -15.91
C GLU A 126 -31.70 5.32 -17.03
N ILE A 127 -30.44 5.55 -16.65
CA ILE A 127 -29.32 5.57 -17.59
C ILE A 127 -28.62 4.22 -17.51
N ARG A 128 -28.68 3.44 -18.60
CA ARG A 128 -28.08 2.10 -18.65
C ARG A 128 -26.87 2.07 -19.58
N LYS A 129 -25.75 1.54 -19.08
CA LYS A 129 -24.57 1.23 -19.90
C LYS A 129 -24.84 -0.07 -20.66
N ARG A 130 -24.66 -0.06 -21.97
CA ARG A 130 -24.78 -1.24 -22.82
C ARG A 130 -23.40 -1.69 -23.25
N PHE A 131 -23.18 -3.00 -23.20
CA PHE A 131 -22.01 -3.68 -23.75
C PHE A 131 -22.46 -4.43 -25.01
N LEU A 132 -21.55 -4.53 -25.98
CA LEU A 132 -21.70 -5.42 -27.14
C LEU A 132 -21.04 -6.76 -26.81
#